data_AF-A0A354WW94-F1
#
_entry.id   AF-A0A354WW94-F1
#
_cell.length_a   1.000
_cell.length_b   1.000
_cell.length_c   1.000
_cell.angle_alpha   90.00
_cell.angle_beta   90.00
_cell.angle_gamma   90.00
#
_symmetry.space_group_name_H-M   'P 1'
#
loop_
_entity.id
_entity.type
_entity.pdbx_description
1 polymer ?
#
loop_
_entity_poly.entity_id
_entity_poly.type
_entity_poly.pdbx_seq_one_letter_code
_entity_poly.pdbx_strand_id
1 'polypeptide(L)'
;MKWLTIQGTKYPFRLTIGAMVAYKRETGEDFSKFSGEDMEKLGVIIYHGTKSACKADGIDFPFKSADEIIDYVDMQEAAALLGGDAEAQADSEKKS
;
A
#
# COMPACT_ATOMS: atom_id res chain seq x y z
N MET A 1 12.94 -0.11 2.96
CA MET A 1 11.75 0.48 3.62
C MET A 1 11.36 1.71 2.82
N LYS A 2 10.10 1.79 2.40
CA LYS A 2 9.60 2.84 1.49
C LYS A 2 8.84 3.90 2.30
N TRP A 3 8.72 5.10 1.74
CA TRP A 3 8.13 6.25 2.41
C TRP A 3 7.17 6.93 1.45
N LEU A 4 5.99 7.29 1.97
CA LEU A 4 4.99 8.07 1.26
C LEU A 4 4.98 9.49 1.85
N THR A 5 4.99 10.51 0.99
CA THR A 5 4.97 11.91 1.47
C THR A 5 3.60 12.51 1.25
N ILE A 6 2.86 12.80 2.33
CA ILE A 6 1.55 13.44 2.27
C ILE A 6 1.63 14.81 2.94
N GLN A 7 1.30 15.88 2.22
CA GLN A 7 1.39 17.26 2.71
C GLN A 7 2.75 17.61 3.35
N GLY A 8 3.84 17.09 2.79
CA GLY A 8 5.20 17.30 3.31
C GLY A 8 5.58 16.46 4.53
N THR A 9 4.68 15.61 5.04
CA THR A 9 4.96 14.66 6.12
C THR A 9 5.25 13.28 5.55
N LYS A 10 6.32 12.64 6.03
CA LYS A 10 6.74 11.31 5.59
C LYS A 10 6.11 10.23 6.46
N TYR A 11 5.43 9.29 5.82
CA TYR A 11 4.84 8.12 6.46
C TYR A 11 5.54 6.86 5.95
N PRO A 12 5.86 5.90 6.84
CA PRO A 12 6.42 4.63 6.42
C PRO A 12 5.37 3.84 5.62
N PHE A 13 5.82 3.18 4.56
CA PHE A 13 5.01 2.22 3.81
C PHE A 13 5.62 0.83 3.91
N ARG A 14 4.80 -0.16 4.24
CA ARG A 14 5.14 -1.57 4.17
C ARG A 14 3.95 -2.36 3.62
N LEU A 15 4.20 -3.17 2.60
CA LEU A 15 3.22 -4.13 2.13
C LEU A 15 3.17 -5.29 3.14
N THR A 16 2.16 -5.28 4.01
CA THR A 16 1.96 -6.30 5.05
C THR A 16 0.83 -7.25 4.66
N ILE A 17 0.85 -8.46 5.22
CA ILE A 17 -0.26 -9.43 5.07
C ILE A 17 -1.60 -8.78 5.50
N GLY A 18 -1.58 -7.95 6.55
CA GLY A 18 -2.76 -7.21 7.00
C GLY A 18 -3.30 -6.24 5.94
N ALA A 19 -2.42 -5.54 5.23
CA ALA A 19 -2.81 -4.67 4.12
C ALA A 19 -3.38 -5.45 2.93
N MET A 20 -2.80 -6.59 2.59
CA MET A 20 -3.32 -7.47 1.53
C MET A 20 -4.70 -8.05 1.89
N VAL A 21 -4.91 -8.44 3.14
CA VAL A 21 -6.21 -8.95 3.62
C VAL A 21 -7.27 -7.85 3.62
N ALA A 22 -6.91 -6.63 4.06
CA ALA A 22 -7.81 -5.48 4.03
C ALA A 22 -8.20 -5.12 2.58
N TYR A 23 -7.22 -5.08 1.68
CA TYR A 23 -7.43 -4.88 0.25
C TYR A 23 -8.42 -5.90 -0.33
N LYS A 24 -8.24 -7.19 -0.04
CA LYS A 24 -9.16 -8.26 -0.51
C LYS A 24 -10.57 -8.11 0.04
N ARG A 25 -10.71 -7.67 1.29
CA ARG A 25 -12.02 -7.45 1.92
C ARG A 25 -12.77 -6.28 1.31
N GLU A 26 -12.07 -5.23 0.88
CA GLU A 26 -12.70 -4.04 0.29
C GLU A 26 -12.97 -4.19 -1.21
N THR A 27 -12.03 -4.75 -1.97
CA THR A 27 -12.15 -4.88 -3.43
C THR A 27 -12.85 -6.17 -3.86
N GLY A 28 -12.89 -7.19 -2.98
CA GLY A 28 -13.36 -8.52 -3.31
C GLY A 28 -12.37 -9.34 -4.15
N GLU A 29 -11.19 -8.80 -4.45
CA GLU A 29 -10.19 -9.43 -5.30
C GLU A 29 -8.88 -9.72 -4.54
N ASP A 30 -8.23 -10.82 -4.88
CA ASP A 30 -6.89 -11.09 -4.37
C ASP A 30 -5.88 -10.08 -4.92
N PHE A 31 -4.95 -9.65 -4.07
CA PHE A 31 -3.87 -8.75 -4.47
C PHE A 31 -3.03 -9.34 -5.62
N SER A 32 -2.94 -10.66 -5.76
CA SER A 32 -2.28 -11.32 -6.89
C SER A 32 -2.96 -11.04 -8.24
N LYS A 33 -4.20 -10.57 -8.26
CA LYS A 33 -4.92 -10.14 -9.47
C LYS A 33 -4.90 -8.62 -9.65
N PHE A 34 -4.26 -7.89 -8.74
CA PHE A 34 -4.16 -6.44 -8.83
C PHE A 34 -3.44 -6.05 -10.11
N SER A 35 -4.14 -5.33 -10.98
CA SER A 35 -3.57 -4.64 -12.12
C SER A 35 -3.39 -3.19 -11.71
N GLY A 36 -2.17 -2.65 -11.80
CA GLY A 36 -1.83 -1.28 -11.37
C GLY A 36 -2.52 -0.16 -12.17
N GLU A 37 -3.53 -0.50 -12.97
CA GLU A 37 -4.36 0.39 -13.78
C GLU A 37 -5.62 0.84 -12.99
N ASP A 38 -6.04 0.08 -11.99
CA ASP A 38 -7.17 0.44 -11.11
C ASP A 38 -6.72 1.46 -10.04
N MET A 39 -6.88 2.75 -10.30
CA MET A 39 -6.46 3.84 -9.39
C MET A 39 -7.13 3.77 -8.01
N GLU A 40 -8.40 3.37 -7.95
CA GLU A 40 -9.12 3.20 -6.68
C GLU A 40 -8.49 2.09 -5.83
N LYS A 41 -8.20 0.94 -6.45
CA LYS A 41 -7.56 -0.22 -5.80
C LYS A 41 -6.13 0.11 -5.37
N LEU A 42 -5.41 0.90 -6.18
CA LEU A 42 -4.08 1.41 -5.89
C LEU A 42 -4.08 2.27 -4.61
N GLY A 43 -5.04 3.18 -4.48
CA GLY A 43 -5.21 4.00 -3.28
C GLY A 43 -5.47 3.16 -2.03
N VAL A 44 -6.34 2.16 -2.14
CA VAL A 44 -6.70 1.25 -1.03
C VAL A 44 -5.46 0.51 -0.50
N ILE A 45 -4.65 -0.10 -1.37
CA ILE A 45 -3.47 -0.84 -0.90
C ILE A 45 -2.42 0.09 -0.29
N ILE A 46 -2.23 1.28 -0.87
CA ILE A 46 -1.29 2.28 -0.35
C ILE A 46 -1.72 2.76 1.04
N TYR A 47 -3.01 3.03 1.22
CA TYR A 47 -3.59 3.41 2.51
C TYR A 47 -3.35 2.36 3.58
N HIS A 48 -3.73 1.11 3.33
CA HIS A 48 -3.59 0.06 4.34
C HIS A 48 -2.15 -0.32 4.61
N GLY A 49 -1.28 -0.27 3.61
CA GLY A 49 0.16 -0.49 3.78
C GLY A 49 0.81 0.59 4.64
N THR A 50 0.44 1.86 4.40
CA THR A 50 0.92 3.00 5.18
C THR A 50 0.38 2.95 6.61
N LYS A 51 -0.94 2.77 6.78
CA LYS A 51 -1.59 2.66 8.10
C LYS A 51 -1.02 1.53 8.94
N SER A 52 -0.79 0.36 8.34
CA SER A 52 -0.24 -0.80 9.04
C SER A 52 1.21 -0.57 9.46
N ALA A 53 2.01 0.06 8.60
CA ALA A 53 3.39 0.45 8.92
C ALA A 53 3.43 1.51 10.03
N CYS A 54 2.65 2.59 9.92
CA CYS A 54 2.52 3.61 10.96
C CYS A 54 2.14 2.98 12.31
N LYS A 55 1.18 2.05 12.33
CA LYS A 55 0.79 1.33 13.55
C LYS A 55 1.93 0.49 14.13
N ALA A 56 2.72 -0.17 13.29
CA ALA A 56 3.85 -0.98 13.72
C ALA A 56 5.01 -0.12 14.27
N ASP A 57 5.23 1.05 13.69
CA ASP A 57 6.30 1.99 14.07
C ASP A 57 5.83 3.04 15.11
N GLY A 58 4.58 2.99 15.57
CA GLY A 58 4.02 3.90 16.58
C GLY A 58 3.80 5.34 16.12
N ILE A 59 3.65 5.55 14.81
CA ILE A 59 3.45 6.86 14.18
C ILE A 59 1.95 7.16 14.08
N ASP A 60 1.57 8.39 14.46
CA ASP A 60 0.20 8.86 14.30
C ASP A 60 -0.15 9.00 12.81
N PHE A 61 -1.24 8.36 12.40
CA PHE A 61 -1.71 8.38 11.01
C PHE A 61 -3.14 8.94 10.99
N PRO A 62 -3.31 10.25 10.70
CA PRO A 62 -4.58 10.95 10.89
C PRO A 62 -5.65 10.65 9.83
N PHE A 63 -5.29 9.93 8.76
CA PHE A 63 -6.18 9.63 7.64
C PHE A 63 -7.07 8.40 7.92
N LYS A 64 -8.37 8.55 7.65
CA LYS A 64 -9.40 7.54 7.95
C LYS A 64 -9.72 6.64 6.77
N SER A 65 -9.44 7.08 5.56
CA SER A 65 -9.76 6.37 4.32
C SER A 65 -8.69 6.58 3.24
N ALA A 66 -8.70 5.72 2.22
CA ALA A 66 -7.83 5.88 1.04
C ALA A 66 -8.10 7.19 0.29
N ASP A 67 -9.37 7.58 0.19
CA ASP A 67 -9.82 8.83 -0.45
C ASP A 67 -9.10 10.08 0.09
N GLU A 68 -8.79 10.11 1.38
CA GLU A 68 -8.09 11.27 1.99
C GLU A 68 -6.61 11.35 1.62
N ILE A 69 -6.03 10.28 1.06
CA ILE A 69 -4.62 10.24 0.67
C ILE A 69 -4.41 10.18 -0.83
N ILE A 70 -5.35 9.67 -1.63
CA ILE A 70 -5.15 9.49 -3.09
C ILE A 70 -4.87 10.78 -3.84
N ASP A 71 -5.41 11.92 -3.40
CA ASP A 71 -5.13 13.23 -4.00
C ASP A 71 -3.67 13.67 -3.85
N TYR A 72 -2.93 13.06 -2.91
CA TYR A 72 -1.52 13.36 -2.64
C TYR A 72 -0.57 12.30 -3.20
N VAL A 73 -1.09 11.22 -3.80
CA VAL A 73 -0.29 10.13 -4.35
C VAL A 73 -0.36 10.17 -5.87
N ASP A 74 0.74 10.55 -6.50
CA ASP A 74 0.86 10.44 -7.95
C ASP A 74 1.29 9.03 -8.40
N MET A 75 1.19 8.77 -9.70
CA MET A 75 1.52 7.47 -10.30
C MET A 75 2.98 7.06 -10.08
N GLN A 76 3.91 8.01 -9.95
CA GLN A 76 5.32 7.73 -9.71
C GLN A 76 5.56 7.35 -8.24
N GLU A 77 4.94 8.04 -7.28
CA GLU A 77 4.94 7.64 -5.86
C GLU A 77 4.33 6.24 -5.72
N ALA A 78 3.15 6.00 -6.30
CA ALA A 78 2.48 4.70 -6.23
C ALA A 78 3.32 3.56 -6.84
N ALA A 79 3.94 3.80 -8.00
CA ALA A 79 4.85 2.84 -8.62
C ALA A 79 6.11 2.60 -7.78
N ALA A 80 6.66 3.62 -7.12
CA ALA A 80 7.79 3.44 -6.21
C ALA A 80 7.40 2.60 -4.98
N LEU A 81 6.18 2.81 -4.46
CA LEU A 81 5.63 2.07 -3.33
C LEU A 81 5.38 0.59 -3.65
N LEU A 82 4.79 0.26 -4.80
CA LEU A 82 4.38 -1.11 -5.13
C LEU A 82 5.34 -1.85 -6.06
N GLY A 83 6.09 -1.14 -6.90
CA GLY A 83 6.93 -1.72 -7.95
C GLY A 83 8.09 -2.57 -7.45
N GLY A 84 8.63 -2.30 -6.25
CA GLY A 84 9.74 -3.07 -5.68
C GLY A 84 9.36 -4.28 -4.81
N ASP A 85 8.08 -4.52 -4.51
CA ASP A 85 7.65 -5.67 -3.67
C ASP A 85 7.01 -6.81 -4.49
N ALA A 86 6.59 -6.54 -5.74
CA ALA A 86 6.20 -7.59 -6.69
C ALA A 86 7.35 -8.59 -6.94
N GLU A 87 8.59 -8.13 -6.85
CA GLU A 87 9.80 -8.95 -6.99
C GLU A 87 10.08 -9.80 -5.73
N ALA A 88 9.64 -9.38 -4.54
CA ALA A 88 9.83 -10.13 -3.30
C ALA A 88 8.77 -11.23 -3.08
N GLN A 89 7.55 -11.02 -3.62
CA GLN A 89 6.47 -12.01 -3.52
C GLN A 89 6.63 -13.15 -4.55
N ALA A 90 7.25 -12.89 -5.71
CA ALA A 90 7.56 -13.92 -6.71
C ALA A 90 8.68 -14.91 -6.30
N ASP A 91 9.50 -14.57 -5.30
CA ASP A 91 10.59 -15.45 -4.82
C ASP A 91 10.14 -16.40 -3.68
N SER A 92 9.11 -16.04 -2.91
CA SER A 92 8.60 -16.90 -1.82
C SER A 92 7.68 -18.03 -2.30
N GLU A 93 7.01 -17.88 -3.44
CA GLU A 93 6.18 -18.95 -4.05
C GLU A 93 6.98 -20.00 -4.86
N LYS A 94 8.30 -19.80 -5.04
CA LYS A 94 9.18 -20.75 -5.77
C LYS A 94 10.03 -21.68 -4.88
N LYS A 95 9.85 -21.63 -3.55
CA LYS A 95 10.55 -22.49 -2.56
C LYS A 95 9.62 -23.17 -1.56
N SER A 96 8.50 -23.72 -1.99
CA SER A 96 7.72 -24.69 -1.20
C SER A 96 7.19 -25.82 -2.07
#